data_AF-A0AA38XDB3-F1
#
_entry.id   AF-A0AA38XDB3-F1
#
_cell.length_a   1.000
_cell.length_b   1.000
_cell.length_c   1.000
_cell.angle_alpha   90.00
_cell.angle_beta   90.00
_cell.angle_gamma   90.00
#
_symmetry.space_group_name_H-M   'P 1'
#
loop_
_entity.id
_entity.type
_entity.pdbx_description
1 polymer ?
#
loop_
_entity_poly.entity_id
_entity_poly.type
_entity_poly.pdbx_seq_one_letter_code
_entity_poly.pdbx_strand_id
1 'polypeptide(L)'
;MVSAETVLPPPVENASADTMLFADVPIDPLEGKMDLGEETQNTKAQAQTMDSEVDLVEPGSPASGLEPGISDSASDLSSPATSIEAHEVLEGRRVRQDSGVGLEKTYADPSSAAIDAPGKVSIENEWTPANASAHERPVPSISALIIDLGDVCCNWTAPQSLPISPAMLHRLLKTRTWYEYDSGALTQEDCYNNLATQYGVSAADVGEAFKQATSSLSPNEDTFEVLRNLKRTYNDSLKIYLMSNIPSPEWESVRADTRYDWTLFDGFFPSGQVGMCKPELRFFWHVLESIKLKPKDVVFIDDNAENVLAARSLGIRCLRYKVVNGLKQFIKSVFDDPIKRGQEWLQSNAKNMWSETTQGREVRDNFAQLFLYEACRDLDLVSMTFYERTWNYYIEKPIDTVEKHPDDVDTTSMAMTILPQDTNKANGILDEVLTYTNKDGIIMTYFDTKRPRIDPIVCVNAVRFFYKYNRGECTPALEPTKSWISDVLFYRAYLDGTYYYPTGEVFLYLFSRLLVANADSDMYRSTSSLLRERLGERIGAPGDALELAMRVIGCVDMGITNEVDFRKLESMQEEDGSWPIGWLCQTGKISLKIGNKGVTTAFAVKAIEKARKR
;
A
#
# COMPACT_ATOMS: atom_id res chain seq x y z
N MET A 1 -12.79 51.18 -43.10
CA MET A 1 -13.69 52.32 -42.80
C MET A 1 -14.95 52.15 -43.64
N VAL A 2 -16.13 52.43 -43.07
CA VAL A 2 -17.44 52.51 -43.75
C VAL A 2 -17.98 51.17 -44.32
N SER A 3 -19.31 51.10 -44.44
CA SER A 3 -20.15 49.92 -44.69
C SER A 3 -21.50 50.34 -45.30
N ALA A 4 -22.14 49.52 -46.16
CA ALA A 4 -23.55 49.67 -46.56
C ALA A 4 -24.12 48.41 -47.27
N GLU A 5 -25.45 48.26 -47.31
CA GLU A 5 -26.28 47.19 -47.91
C GLU A 5 -26.45 47.35 -49.45
N THR A 6 -27.08 46.48 -50.28
CA THR A 6 -28.48 45.97 -50.32
C THR A 6 -28.64 44.91 -51.47
N VAL A 7 -29.28 43.73 -51.33
CA VAL A 7 -30.72 43.31 -51.52
C VAL A 7 -31.18 42.80 -52.93
N LEU A 8 -31.41 41.47 -53.05
CA LEU A 8 -32.44 40.70 -53.85
C LEU A 8 -32.46 40.80 -55.42
N PRO A 9 -33.22 39.98 -56.23
CA PRO A 9 -34.40 39.10 -55.94
C PRO A 9 -34.35 37.64 -56.58
N PRO A 10 -35.39 36.99 -57.21
CA PRO A 10 -35.78 35.58 -56.90
C PRO A 10 -35.94 34.68 -58.18
N PRO A 11 -36.83 33.65 -58.32
CA PRO A 11 -37.53 32.73 -57.37
C PRO A 11 -37.39 31.21 -57.71
N VAL A 12 -37.86 30.30 -56.81
CA VAL A 12 -38.41 28.93 -57.15
C VAL A 12 -37.36 27.88 -57.65
N GLU A 13 -37.38 26.56 -57.41
CA GLU A 13 -38.16 25.52 -56.66
C GLU A 13 -37.26 24.25 -56.53
N ASN A 14 -37.55 23.07 -55.90
CA ASN A 14 -38.59 22.49 -55.02
C ASN A 14 -37.97 21.23 -54.34
N ALA A 15 -38.23 20.97 -53.04
CA ALA A 15 -38.24 19.60 -52.48
C ALA A 15 -38.85 19.53 -51.05
N SER A 16 -40.05 18.94 -50.92
CA SER A 16 -40.67 18.33 -49.71
C SER A 16 -40.49 18.98 -48.32
N ALA A 17 -41.61 19.52 -47.81
CA ALA A 17 -41.87 19.91 -46.42
C ALA A 17 -42.76 18.82 -45.71
N ASP A 18 -43.31 18.94 -44.49
CA ASP A 18 -42.89 19.41 -43.15
C ASP A 18 -44.11 19.32 -42.19
N THR A 19 -43.90 19.17 -40.87
CA THR A 19 -44.77 19.60 -39.73
C THR A 19 -46.23 19.08 -39.51
N MET A 20 -46.39 18.29 -38.41
CA MET A 20 -47.43 18.25 -37.32
C MET A 20 -48.97 18.05 -37.48
N LEU A 21 -49.58 17.68 -36.31
CA LEU A 21 -51.01 17.67 -35.85
C LEU A 21 -51.70 16.27 -35.83
N PHE A 22 -52.67 15.90 -34.96
CA PHE A 22 -53.61 16.58 -34.03
C PHE A 22 -53.78 15.84 -32.64
N ALA A 23 -54.83 16.13 -31.83
CA ALA A 23 -55.04 15.65 -30.44
C ALA A 23 -56.48 15.12 -30.13
N ASP A 24 -56.71 14.66 -28.87
CA ASP A 24 -57.98 14.57 -28.06
C ASP A 24 -58.40 13.21 -27.39
N VAL A 25 -58.20 13.14 -26.05
CA VAL A 25 -59.09 12.74 -24.90
C VAL A 25 -60.29 11.78 -25.18
N PRO A 26 -60.54 10.63 -24.43
CA PRO A 26 -60.98 10.63 -23.00
C PRO A 26 -60.82 9.39 -22.06
N ILE A 27 -60.70 9.67 -20.73
CA ILE A 27 -61.34 9.03 -19.53
C ILE A 27 -61.06 7.55 -19.09
N ASP A 28 -60.96 7.37 -17.75
CA ASP A 28 -60.65 6.19 -16.88
C ASP A 28 -61.92 5.36 -16.49
N PRO A 29 -61.89 4.05 -16.09
CA PRO A 29 -61.59 3.64 -14.69
C PRO A 29 -61.04 2.20 -14.38
N LEU A 30 -60.27 2.07 -13.28
CA LEU A 30 -60.02 0.86 -12.42
C LEU A 30 -59.27 -0.35 -13.05
N GLU A 31 -58.34 -1.08 -12.40
CA GLU A 31 -57.67 -1.03 -11.09
C GLU A 31 -56.18 -1.49 -11.29
N GLY A 32 -55.24 -1.49 -10.33
CA GLY A 32 -55.33 -1.30 -8.88
C GLY A 32 -54.01 -1.55 -8.13
N LYS A 33 -54.08 -1.59 -6.78
CA LYS A 33 -53.01 -1.90 -5.78
C LYS A 33 -51.52 -1.76 -6.16
N MET A 34 -50.92 -0.67 -5.69
CA MET A 34 -49.57 -0.67 -5.09
C MET A 34 -49.71 -0.41 -3.58
N ASP A 35 -48.68 -0.72 -2.79
CA ASP A 35 -48.62 -0.43 -1.34
C ASP A 35 -47.29 0.25 -0.98
N LEU A 36 -47.21 0.93 0.16
CA LEU A 36 -46.24 2.01 0.44
C LEU A 36 -45.44 1.84 1.74
N GLY A 37 -44.24 2.44 1.74
CA GLY A 37 -43.52 2.89 2.93
C GLY A 37 -42.78 1.80 3.72
N GLU A 38 -41.99 2.17 4.74
CA GLU A 38 -41.18 3.38 4.93
C GLU A 38 -40.13 3.09 6.03
N GLU A 39 -39.25 4.03 6.37
CA GLU A 39 -38.28 3.84 7.45
C GLU A 39 -38.94 3.82 8.83
N THR A 40 -38.39 3.09 9.81
CA THR A 40 -38.34 3.63 11.17
C THR A 40 -37.23 3.07 12.08
N GLN A 41 -36.84 3.96 12.98
CA GLN A 41 -35.96 3.84 14.14
C GLN A 41 -36.25 2.61 15.03
N ASN A 42 -35.24 2.16 15.79
CA ASN A 42 -35.41 1.15 16.83
C ASN A 42 -34.89 1.67 18.19
N THR A 43 -35.77 1.75 19.19
CA THR A 43 -35.48 2.25 20.55
C THR A 43 -35.94 1.27 21.62
N LYS A 44 -35.23 1.23 22.75
CA LYS A 44 -35.44 0.32 23.89
C LYS A 44 -36.85 0.44 24.50
N ALA A 45 -37.49 -0.67 24.88
CA ALA A 45 -37.44 -1.20 26.26
C ALA A 45 -38.64 -2.11 26.65
N GLN A 46 -38.33 -3.22 27.37
CA GLN A 46 -39.12 -3.81 28.50
C GLN A 46 -40.53 -4.40 28.24
N ALA A 47 -41.04 -5.40 28.99
CA ALA A 47 -40.44 -6.27 30.03
C ALA A 47 -41.30 -7.52 30.35
N GLN A 48 -40.69 -8.52 31.00
CA GLN A 48 -41.27 -9.56 31.89
C GLN A 48 -42.24 -10.59 31.25
N THR A 49 -42.43 -11.81 31.76
CA THR A 49 -42.26 -12.42 33.12
C THR A 49 -41.15 -13.49 33.20
N MET A 50 -40.40 -13.64 34.32
CA MET A 50 -40.60 -14.52 35.51
C MET A 50 -40.68 -16.03 35.19
N ASP A 51 -40.08 -16.97 35.95
CA ASP A 51 -39.55 -16.94 37.34
C ASP A 51 -38.05 -17.33 37.49
N SER A 52 -37.52 -17.34 38.73
CA SER A 52 -36.09 -17.40 39.09
C SER A 52 -35.70 -18.40 40.21
N GLU A 53 -34.39 -18.71 40.30
CA GLU A 53 -33.62 -19.12 41.52
C GLU A 53 -34.01 -20.47 42.22
N VAL A 54 -33.28 -21.06 43.19
CA VAL A 54 -32.15 -20.64 44.06
C VAL A 54 -31.05 -21.73 44.17
N ASP A 55 -29.85 -21.29 44.55
CA ASP A 55 -28.56 -21.95 44.86
C ASP A 55 -28.43 -23.24 45.74
N LEU A 56 -27.23 -23.85 45.58
CA LEU A 56 -26.35 -24.55 46.55
C LEU A 56 -26.74 -25.90 47.23
N VAL A 57 -25.77 -26.84 47.26
CA VAL A 57 -25.21 -27.59 48.44
C VAL A 57 -24.49 -28.91 48.01
N GLU A 58 -23.26 -29.14 48.50
CA GLU A 58 -22.50 -30.42 48.48
C GLU A 58 -22.68 -31.20 49.83
N PRO A 59 -22.10 -32.41 50.06
CA PRO A 59 -21.58 -33.47 49.17
C PRO A 59 -22.22 -34.86 49.48
N GLY A 60 -21.81 -35.95 48.81
CA GLY A 60 -22.25 -37.31 49.19
C GLY A 60 -21.64 -38.52 48.45
N SER A 61 -20.68 -39.20 49.08
CA SER A 61 -20.12 -40.52 48.69
C SER A 61 -20.94 -41.68 49.29
N PRO A 62 -20.58 -42.98 49.12
CA PRO A 62 -19.89 -43.73 48.05
C PRO A 62 -20.65 -45.05 47.63
N ALA A 63 -19.98 -45.91 46.83
CA ALA A 63 -20.12 -47.39 46.84
C ALA A 63 -21.45 -48.03 46.33
N SER A 64 -21.52 -49.29 45.86
CA SER A 64 -20.50 -50.26 45.37
C SER A 64 -21.17 -51.49 44.74
N GLY A 65 -20.48 -52.19 43.81
CA GLY A 65 -20.47 -53.66 43.80
C GLY A 65 -20.97 -54.44 42.56
N LEU A 66 -20.24 -55.54 42.30
CA LEU A 66 -20.67 -56.85 41.76
C LEU A 66 -20.72 -57.10 40.23
N GLU A 67 -19.63 -57.71 39.77
CA GLU A 67 -19.50 -58.80 38.76
C GLU A 67 -20.42 -60.02 39.02
N PRO A 68 -20.48 -61.11 38.18
CA PRO A 68 -19.58 -61.58 37.08
C PRO A 68 -20.29 -61.99 35.76
N GLY A 69 -19.67 -62.54 34.69
CA GLY A 69 -18.26 -62.83 34.32
C GLY A 69 -18.16 -63.99 33.27
N ILE A 70 -16.93 -64.41 32.88
CA ILE A 70 -16.57 -65.64 32.09
C ILE A 70 -16.88 -65.56 30.56
N SER A 71 -16.07 -66.03 29.57
CA SER A 71 -14.81 -66.84 29.50
C SER A 71 -13.88 -66.46 28.30
N ASP A 72 -12.55 -66.60 28.47
CA ASP A 72 -11.52 -67.32 27.65
C ASP A 72 -11.47 -67.20 26.10
N SER A 73 -10.34 -67.29 25.37
CA SER A 73 -8.89 -67.57 25.61
C SER A 73 -8.09 -67.27 24.31
N ALA A 74 -6.76 -67.42 24.15
CA ALA A 74 -5.55 -67.14 24.96
C ALA A 74 -4.30 -67.56 24.13
N SER A 75 -3.18 -66.83 24.17
CA SER A 75 -1.78 -67.35 24.04
C SER A 75 -0.72 -66.22 24.06
N ASP A 76 0.41 -66.49 24.71
CA ASP A 76 1.50 -65.54 24.99
C ASP A 76 2.64 -65.56 23.95
N LEU A 77 3.54 -64.55 23.99
CA LEU A 77 4.91 -64.78 24.51
C LEU A 77 5.76 -63.50 24.71
N SER A 78 6.15 -63.27 25.97
CA SER A 78 7.40 -62.65 26.47
C SER A 78 7.89 -61.28 25.94
N SER A 79 7.93 -60.30 26.85
CA SER A 79 9.01 -59.29 26.96
C SER A 79 10.04 -59.73 28.03
N PRO A 80 11.18 -59.03 28.27
CA PRO A 80 11.13 -57.81 29.10
C PRO A 80 12.14 -56.68 28.78
N ALA A 81 11.74 -55.47 29.18
CA ALA A 81 12.49 -54.35 29.80
C ALA A 81 14.05 -54.32 29.74
N THR A 82 14.68 -53.15 29.60
CA THR A 82 14.66 -52.11 30.66
C THR A 82 15.04 -50.70 30.18
N SER A 83 14.60 -49.70 30.95
CA SER A 83 14.98 -48.28 30.87
C SER A 83 15.88 -47.89 32.06
N ILE A 84 16.60 -46.75 31.95
CA ILE A 84 16.95 -45.79 33.04
C ILE A 84 17.68 -44.56 32.45
N GLU A 85 17.85 -43.50 33.24
CA GLU A 85 17.95 -42.10 32.81
C GLU A 85 19.39 -41.48 32.87
N ALA A 86 19.47 -40.14 32.87
CA ALA A 86 20.63 -39.33 32.52
C ALA A 86 21.39 -38.67 33.72
N HIS A 87 22.38 -37.81 33.39
CA HIS A 87 23.23 -36.99 34.27
C HIS A 87 24.30 -37.78 35.08
N GLU A 88 25.50 -37.24 35.39
CA GLU A 88 25.84 -35.85 35.76
C GLU A 88 27.22 -35.35 35.23
N VAL A 89 27.83 -34.36 35.89
CA VAL A 89 28.93 -33.46 35.42
C VAL A 89 30.24 -33.67 36.21
N LEU A 90 31.41 -33.34 35.64
CA LEU A 90 32.56 -32.77 36.39
C LEU A 90 33.67 -32.14 35.50
N GLU A 91 34.62 -31.43 36.14
CA GLU A 91 35.57 -30.46 35.53
C GLU A 91 36.97 -31.00 35.14
N GLY A 92 37.72 -30.24 34.32
CA GLY A 92 39.18 -30.43 34.13
C GLY A 92 39.87 -29.31 33.34
N ARG A 93 40.90 -28.64 33.91
CA ARG A 93 41.64 -27.50 33.31
C ARG A 93 43.09 -27.84 32.91
N ARG A 94 43.70 -26.98 32.07
CA ARG A 94 45.15 -26.62 31.90
C ARG A 94 45.90 -27.15 30.65
N VAL A 95 46.96 -26.52 30.10
CA VAL A 95 47.32 -25.06 29.94
C VAL A 95 48.59 -24.90 29.04
N ARG A 96 48.59 -23.95 28.07
CA ARG A 96 49.76 -23.32 27.36
C ARG A 96 50.79 -24.28 26.66
N GLN A 97 51.87 -23.86 25.96
CA GLN A 97 52.47 -22.54 25.68
C GLN A 97 53.21 -22.40 24.31
N ASP A 98 53.57 -21.16 23.97
CA ASP A 98 54.20 -20.56 22.77
C ASP A 98 55.62 -21.04 22.36
N SER A 99 55.99 -20.83 21.07
CA SER A 99 57.23 -20.16 20.56
C SER A 99 57.50 -20.46 19.07
N GLY A 100 58.21 -19.64 18.26
CA GLY A 100 58.62 -18.23 18.43
C GLY A 100 59.97 -17.86 17.78
N VAL A 101 59.97 -16.96 16.76
CA VAL A 101 61.16 -16.24 16.17
C VAL A 101 62.14 -17.15 15.36
N GLY A 102 62.83 -16.75 14.27
CA GLY A 102 62.83 -15.55 13.40
C GLY A 102 64.24 -14.92 13.18
N LEU A 103 64.68 -14.65 11.93
CA LEU A 103 65.65 -13.58 11.53
C LEU A 103 66.05 -13.58 10.02
N GLU A 104 66.67 -12.49 9.57
CA GLU A 104 67.08 -12.09 8.19
C GLU A 104 68.40 -12.80 7.70
N LYS A 105 69.05 -12.58 6.53
CA LYS A 105 69.13 -11.43 5.59
C LYS A 105 69.87 -11.76 4.25
N THR A 106 69.47 -11.11 3.14
CA THR A 106 70.25 -10.69 1.91
C THR A 106 71.27 -11.58 1.17
N TYR A 107 71.20 -11.59 -0.18
CA TYR A 107 72.25 -11.05 -1.11
C TYR A 107 71.71 -10.86 -2.55
N ALA A 108 72.42 -10.07 -3.38
CA ALA A 108 72.14 -9.78 -4.82
C ALA A 108 72.95 -10.76 -5.75
N ASP A 109 72.99 -10.73 -7.09
CA ASP A 109 72.82 -9.63 -8.08
C ASP A 109 72.35 -10.19 -9.50
N PRO A 110 72.70 -9.71 -10.74
CA PRO A 110 71.65 -9.37 -11.74
C PRO A 110 71.82 -9.98 -13.16
N SER A 111 70.91 -9.65 -14.11
CA SER A 111 71.25 -9.23 -15.51
C SER A 111 70.02 -8.97 -16.41
N SER A 112 70.17 -8.06 -17.38
CA SER A 112 69.35 -7.80 -18.61
C SER A 112 67.81 -7.84 -18.51
N ALA A 113 67.05 -6.75 -18.70
CA ALA A 113 66.91 -5.92 -19.92
C ALA A 113 66.35 -6.71 -21.14
N ALA A 114 65.37 -6.22 -21.91
CA ALA A 114 64.78 -4.88 -21.99
C ALA A 114 63.36 -4.87 -22.65
N ILE A 115 62.61 -3.76 -22.48
CA ILE A 115 61.65 -3.14 -23.43
C ILE A 115 60.43 -4.01 -23.88
N ASP A 116 59.15 -3.59 -23.84
CA ASP A 116 58.55 -2.25 -23.66
C ASP A 116 57.21 -2.28 -22.88
N ALA A 117 56.64 -1.09 -22.64
CA ALA A 117 55.38 -0.81 -21.93
C ALA A 117 54.12 -0.87 -22.86
N PRO A 118 52.87 -0.62 -22.40
CA PRO A 118 52.43 -0.30 -21.04
C PRO A 118 51.24 -1.13 -20.49
N GLY A 119 51.06 -1.08 -19.17
CA GLY A 119 49.85 -1.60 -18.52
C GLY A 119 49.62 -1.00 -17.13
N LYS A 120 48.35 -0.79 -16.79
CA LYS A 120 47.80 -0.41 -15.47
C LYS A 120 48.31 0.90 -14.84
N VAL A 121 47.46 1.92 -14.88
CA VAL A 121 47.40 2.91 -13.80
C VAL A 121 46.71 2.24 -12.61
N SER A 122 47.43 2.04 -11.52
CA SER A 122 46.86 1.70 -10.21
C SER A 122 46.65 3.00 -9.41
N ILE A 123 45.40 3.31 -9.07
CA ILE A 123 45.09 4.45 -8.20
C ILE A 123 45.12 3.97 -6.75
N GLU A 124 46.16 4.37 -6.02
CA GLU A 124 46.20 4.28 -4.57
C GLU A 124 45.38 5.45 -3.99
N ASN A 125 44.24 5.15 -3.36
CA ASN A 125 43.46 6.15 -2.64
C ASN A 125 43.84 6.10 -1.16
N GLU A 126 44.72 7.01 -0.73
CA GLU A 126 44.95 7.27 0.70
C GLU A 126 43.67 7.86 1.31
N TRP A 127 43.00 7.11 2.18
CA TRP A 127 41.81 7.59 2.89
C TRP A 127 42.20 8.47 4.08
N THR A 128 42.49 9.74 3.82
CA THR A 128 42.52 10.76 4.87
C THR A 128 41.10 10.96 5.40
N PRO A 129 40.86 10.93 6.73
CA PRO A 129 39.54 11.21 7.27
C PRO A 129 39.19 12.69 7.05
N ALA A 130 38.33 12.95 6.06
CA ALA A 130 37.83 14.29 5.81
C ALA A 130 37.08 14.82 7.03
N ASN A 131 37.11 16.15 7.22
CA ASN A 131 36.39 16.83 8.30
C ASN A 131 34.93 16.37 8.37
N ALA A 132 34.40 16.21 9.58
CA ALA A 132 32.98 15.99 9.81
C ALA A 132 32.18 17.20 9.29
N SER A 133 31.74 17.13 8.03
CA SER A 133 30.81 18.08 7.44
C SER A 133 29.55 18.10 8.28
N ALA A 134 29.14 19.27 8.76
CA ALA A 134 27.82 19.42 9.37
C ALA A 134 26.77 18.90 8.36
N HIS A 135 25.95 17.93 8.77
CA HIS A 135 24.95 17.35 7.88
C HIS A 135 24.04 18.46 7.35
N GLU A 136 24.09 18.71 6.04
CA GLU A 136 23.15 19.60 5.37
C GLU A 136 21.75 19.03 5.60
N ARG A 137 20.90 19.81 6.29
CA ARG A 137 19.57 19.36 6.68
C ARG A 137 18.68 19.24 5.43
N PRO A 138 17.79 18.25 5.36
CA PRO A 138 16.96 18.04 4.18
C PRO A 138 16.09 19.28 3.90
N VAL A 139 16.16 19.77 2.67
CA VAL A 139 15.28 20.85 2.18
C VAL A 139 14.02 20.19 1.58
N PRO A 140 12.81 20.54 2.04
CA PRO A 140 11.59 19.91 1.56
C PRO A 140 11.20 20.40 0.15
N SER A 141 10.52 19.54 -0.61
CA SER A 141 9.93 19.88 -1.91
C SER A 141 8.72 20.82 -1.81
N ILE A 142 8.16 20.96 -0.61
CA ILE A 142 7.04 21.82 -0.23
C ILE A 142 7.55 22.81 0.83
N SER A 143 7.40 24.11 0.59
CA SER A 143 7.94 25.16 1.47
C SER A 143 7.02 25.52 2.64
N ALA A 144 5.71 25.22 2.55
CA ALA A 144 4.78 25.47 3.64
C ALA A 144 3.69 24.41 3.85
N LEU A 145 3.31 24.27 5.12
CA LEU A 145 2.12 23.57 5.61
C LEU A 145 1.13 24.61 6.15
N ILE A 146 -0.09 24.60 5.64
CA ILE A 146 -1.23 25.32 6.19
C ILE A 146 -2.16 24.30 6.87
N ILE A 147 -2.58 24.54 8.11
CA ILE A 147 -3.38 23.61 8.90
C ILE A 147 -4.55 24.32 9.60
N ASP A 148 -5.69 23.65 9.74
CA ASP A 148 -6.83 24.15 10.51
C ASP A 148 -6.65 23.99 12.02
N LEU A 149 -7.44 24.76 12.78
CA LEU A 149 -7.53 24.69 14.24
C LEU A 149 -8.58 23.68 14.68
N GLY A 150 -9.85 23.88 14.32
CA GLY A 150 -10.99 23.03 14.71
C GLY A 150 -10.82 21.58 14.23
N ASP A 151 -11.11 20.61 15.10
CA ASP A 151 -11.04 19.15 14.89
C ASP A 151 -9.75 18.58 14.26
N VAL A 152 -8.70 19.41 14.12
CA VAL A 152 -7.38 19.06 13.59
C VAL A 152 -6.29 19.32 14.62
N CYS A 153 -6.14 20.57 15.09
CA CYS A 153 -5.24 20.97 16.18
C CYS A 153 -5.95 21.08 17.55
N CYS A 154 -7.28 21.24 17.56
CA CYS A 154 -8.13 21.21 18.74
C CYS A 154 -8.97 19.92 18.76
N ASN A 155 -9.10 19.32 19.94
CA ASN A 155 -10.14 18.34 20.26
C ASN A 155 -11.26 19.06 21.03
N TRP A 156 -12.51 18.97 20.55
CA TRP A 156 -13.69 19.40 21.30
C TRP A 156 -14.25 18.27 22.16
N THR A 157 -14.42 18.52 23.46
CA THR A 157 -15.21 17.64 24.34
C THR A 157 -16.59 18.24 24.54
N ALA A 158 -17.67 17.46 24.32
CA ALA A 158 -19.03 17.93 24.57
C ALA A 158 -19.26 18.24 26.07
N PRO A 159 -19.64 19.47 26.46
CA PRO A 159 -19.97 19.79 27.85
C PRO A 159 -21.18 18.99 28.34
N GLN A 160 -21.16 18.57 29.62
CA GLN A 160 -22.18 17.68 30.19
C GLN A 160 -23.61 18.28 30.18
N SER A 161 -23.72 19.61 30.19
CA SER A 161 -24.99 20.33 30.10
C SER A 161 -24.77 21.69 29.44
N LEU A 162 -25.21 21.86 28.19
CA LEU A 162 -25.24 23.15 27.50
C LEU A 162 -26.63 23.82 27.66
N PRO A 163 -26.71 25.16 27.77
CA PRO A 163 -27.99 25.89 27.80
C PRO A 163 -28.87 25.67 26.56
N ILE A 164 -28.27 25.46 25.39
CA ILE A 164 -28.93 25.01 24.16
C ILE A 164 -28.40 23.63 23.76
N SER A 165 -29.20 22.80 23.09
CA SER A 165 -28.76 21.46 22.70
C SER A 165 -27.59 21.49 21.70
N PRO A 166 -26.70 20.48 21.69
CA PRO A 166 -25.61 20.40 20.70
C PRO A 166 -26.09 20.46 19.25
N ALA A 167 -27.28 19.91 18.97
CA ALA A 167 -27.93 19.98 17.67
C ALA A 167 -28.42 21.39 17.30
N MET A 168 -28.74 22.24 18.28
CA MET A 168 -28.96 23.67 18.05
C MET A 168 -27.64 24.39 17.82
N LEU A 169 -26.62 24.17 18.67
CA LEU A 169 -25.29 24.80 18.53
C LEU A 169 -24.70 24.58 17.12
N HIS A 170 -24.67 23.33 16.64
CA HIS A 170 -24.25 22.95 15.29
C HIS A 170 -25.15 23.48 14.16
N ARG A 171 -26.41 23.88 14.46
CA ARG A 171 -27.28 24.60 13.52
C ARG A 171 -26.94 26.10 13.46
N LEU A 172 -26.66 26.73 14.60
CA LEU A 172 -26.28 28.15 14.66
C LEU A 172 -24.99 28.40 13.85
N LEU A 173 -23.99 27.53 14.00
CA LEU A 173 -22.73 27.54 13.24
C LEU A 173 -22.89 27.50 11.70
N LYS A 174 -24.05 27.09 11.19
CA LYS A 174 -24.33 26.98 9.73
C LYS A 174 -25.24 28.09 9.21
N THR A 175 -25.42 29.15 9.99
CA THR A 175 -26.21 30.31 9.56
C THR A 175 -25.35 31.37 8.87
N ARG A 176 -26.00 32.19 8.03
CA ARG A 176 -25.40 33.41 7.51
C ARG A 176 -24.93 34.34 8.65
N THR A 177 -25.73 34.45 9.71
CA THR A 177 -25.42 35.25 10.91
C THR A 177 -24.10 34.83 11.55
N TRP A 178 -23.86 33.51 11.66
CA TRP A 178 -22.59 33.01 12.17
C TRP A 178 -21.44 33.23 11.18
N TYR A 179 -21.64 33.01 9.88
CA TYR A 179 -20.63 33.33 8.85
C TYR A 179 -20.23 34.82 8.85
N GLU A 180 -21.18 35.74 9.08
CA GLU A 180 -20.91 37.17 9.22
C GLU A 180 -20.14 37.49 10.52
N TYR A 181 -20.27 36.67 11.57
CA TYR A 181 -19.46 36.75 12.79
C TYR A 181 -18.05 36.14 12.59
N ASP A 182 -17.93 34.94 12.02
CA ASP A 182 -16.67 34.29 11.65
C ASP A 182 -15.80 35.20 10.77
N SER A 183 -16.41 35.97 9.87
CA SER A 183 -15.70 36.91 8.99
C SER A 183 -15.47 38.30 9.60
N GLY A 184 -15.87 38.53 10.86
CA GLY A 184 -15.71 39.82 11.55
C GLY A 184 -16.58 40.96 11.00
N ALA A 185 -17.58 40.65 10.16
CA ALA A 185 -18.54 41.62 9.61
C ALA A 185 -19.69 41.96 10.58
N LEU A 186 -19.91 41.11 11.60
CA LEU A 186 -20.92 41.24 12.64
C LEU A 186 -20.24 41.20 14.03
N THR A 187 -20.79 41.90 15.03
CA THR A 187 -20.26 41.79 16.41
C THR A 187 -20.77 40.53 17.11
N GLN A 188 -20.09 40.10 18.19
CA GLN A 188 -20.55 38.99 19.02
C GLN A 188 -21.95 39.25 19.61
N GLU A 189 -22.22 40.47 20.05
CA GLU A 189 -23.50 40.86 20.63
C GLU A 189 -24.63 40.82 19.58
N ASP A 190 -24.40 41.41 18.41
CA ASP A 190 -25.35 41.37 17.30
C ASP A 190 -25.59 39.93 16.81
N CYS A 191 -24.53 39.12 16.73
CA CYS A 191 -24.61 37.70 16.35
C CYS A 191 -25.51 36.93 17.33
N TYR A 192 -25.24 37.00 18.64
CA TYR A 192 -26.00 36.27 19.64
C TYR A 192 -27.45 36.78 19.75
N ASN A 193 -27.68 38.09 19.62
CA ASN A 193 -29.04 38.66 19.61
C ASN A 193 -29.84 38.26 18.35
N ASN A 194 -29.22 38.25 17.18
CA ASN A 194 -29.85 37.83 15.93
C ASN A 194 -30.18 36.33 15.94
N LEU A 195 -29.25 35.48 16.40
CA LEU A 195 -29.47 34.04 16.54
C LEU A 195 -30.55 33.71 17.58
N ALA A 196 -30.54 34.40 18.73
CA ALA A 196 -31.57 34.30 19.75
C ALA A 196 -32.97 34.60 19.19
N THR A 197 -33.09 35.73 18.49
CA THR A 197 -34.33 36.16 17.85
C THR A 197 -34.79 35.19 16.75
N GLN A 198 -33.85 34.69 15.93
CA GLN A 198 -34.14 33.78 14.82
C GLN A 198 -34.62 32.39 15.27
N TYR A 199 -34.12 31.89 16.40
CA TYR A 199 -34.39 30.52 16.89
C TYR A 199 -35.25 30.44 18.15
N GLY A 200 -35.69 31.58 18.71
CA GLY A 200 -36.57 31.61 19.87
C GLY A 200 -35.90 31.18 21.19
N VAL A 201 -34.61 31.48 21.33
CA VAL A 201 -33.78 31.16 22.53
C VAL A 201 -33.24 32.43 23.17
N SER A 202 -32.69 32.38 24.38
CA SER A 202 -32.05 33.55 25.00
C SER A 202 -30.67 33.82 24.39
N ALA A 203 -30.32 35.09 24.17
CA ALA A 203 -28.96 35.48 23.79
C ALA A 203 -27.93 35.12 24.88
N ALA A 204 -28.35 35.08 26.15
CA ALA A 204 -27.51 34.60 27.25
C ALA A 204 -27.26 33.09 27.16
N ASP A 205 -28.25 32.29 26.76
CA ASP A 205 -28.10 30.83 26.60
C ASP A 205 -27.20 30.51 25.39
N VAL A 206 -27.32 31.28 24.30
CA VAL A 206 -26.43 31.19 23.13
C VAL A 206 -24.98 31.53 23.54
N GLY A 207 -24.77 32.67 24.19
CA GLY A 207 -23.43 33.12 24.58
C GLY A 207 -22.76 32.20 25.62
N GLU A 208 -23.50 31.72 26.62
CA GLU A 208 -22.97 30.77 27.60
C GLU A 208 -22.69 29.39 26.96
N ALA A 209 -23.49 28.94 26.00
CA ALA A 209 -23.22 27.69 25.29
C ALA A 209 -21.96 27.76 24.42
N PHE A 210 -21.75 28.85 23.66
CA PHE A 210 -20.52 29.05 22.89
C PHE A 210 -19.29 29.24 23.79
N LYS A 211 -19.43 29.97 24.91
CA LYS A 211 -18.40 30.09 25.94
C LYS A 211 -18.01 28.73 26.54
N GLN A 212 -18.98 27.87 26.88
CA GLN A 212 -18.71 26.53 27.39
C GLN A 212 -18.08 25.61 26.34
N ALA A 213 -18.55 25.66 25.08
CA ALA A 213 -17.96 24.90 23.98
C ALA A 213 -16.51 25.33 23.67
N THR A 214 -16.21 26.63 23.77
CA THR A 214 -14.84 27.16 23.64
C THR A 214 -13.98 26.73 24.83
N SER A 215 -14.53 26.75 26.05
CA SER A 215 -13.84 26.33 27.28
C SER A 215 -13.55 24.82 27.33
N SER A 216 -14.29 24.00 26.58
CA SER A 216 -14.07 22.55 26.47
C SER A 216 -13.17 22.12 25.30
N LEU A 217 -12.55 23.08 24.60
CA LEU A 217 -11.46 22.82 23.66
C LEU A 217 -10.19 22.41 24.40
N SER A 218 -9.40 21.55 23.76
CA SER A 218 -8.10 21.08 24.25
C SER A 218 -7.15 20.81 23.08
N PRO A 219 -5.81 20.90 23.27
CA PRO A 219 -4.87 20.54 22.21
C PRO A 219 -5.02 19.08 21.76
N ASN A 220 -4.96 18.86 20.45
CA ASN A 220 -4.72 17.55 19.88
C ASN A 220 -3.22 17.26 19.90
N GLU A 221 -2.75 16.69 21.01
CA GLU A 221 -1.32 16.41 21.25
C GLU A 221 -0.68 15.52 20.17
N ASP A 222 -1.42 14.59 19.55
CA ASP A 222 -0.88 13.80 18.44
C ASP A 222 -0.59 14.67 17.20
N THR A 223 -1.47 15.63 16.88
CA THR A 223 -1.20 16.62 15.81
C THR A 223 -0.06 17.54 16.20
N PHE A 224 -0.04 18.06 17.44
CA PHE A 224 1.05 18.92 17.91
C PHE A 224 2.40 18.19 17.88
N GLU A 225 2.46 16.90 18.23
CA GLU A 225 3.70 16.12 18.12
C GLU A 225 4.14 15.94 16.66
N VAL A 226 3.22 15.76 15.70
CA VAL A 226 3.59 15.79 14.26
C VAL A 226 4.19 17.15 13.87
N LEU A 227 3.61 18.27 14.33
CA LEU A 227 4.16 19.62 14.06
C LEU A 227 5.53 19.84 14.72
N ARG A 228 5.73 19.38 15.97
CA ARG A 228 7.04 19.40 16.67
C ARG A 228 8.10 18.61 15.90
N ASN A 229 7.76 17.42 15.40
CA ASN A 229 8.68 16.59 14.62
C ASN A 229 9.01 17.20 13.25
N LEU A 230 8.03 17.83 12.57
CA LEU A 230 8.26 18.60 11.35
C LEU A 230 9.22 19.78 11.58
N LYS A 231 9.00 20.57 12.63
CA LYS A 231 9.90 21.66 13.01
C LYS A 231 11.31 21.16 13.40
N ARG A 232 11.42 20.01 14.09
CA ARG A 232 12.72 19.41 14.43
C ARG A 232 13.49 18.94 13.19
N THR A 233 12.80 18.40 12.19
CA THR A 233 13.40 17.83 10.96
C THR A 233 13.78 18.91 9.96
N TYR A 234 12.83 19.80 9.62
CA TYR A 234 12.96 20.76 8.52
C TYR A 234 13.33 22.18 8.99
N ASN A 235 13.24 22.47 10.30
CA ASN A 235 13.60 23.77 10.90
C ASN A 235 12.97 24.95 10.14
N ASP A 236 13.76 25.95 9.74
CA ASP A 236 13.31 27.12 8.99
C ASP A 236 12.95 26.86 7.52
N SER A 237 13.30 25.71 6.95
CA SER A 237 12.98 25.39 5.54
C SER A 237 11.53 24.94 5.32
N LEU A 238 10.80 24.62 6.40
CA LEU A 238 9.35 24.39 6.39
C LEU A 238 8.64 25.41 7.28
N LYS A 239 7.77 26.21 6.66
CA LYS A 239 6.93 27.19 7.35
C LYS A 239 5.54 26.62 7.62
N ILE A 240 5.04 26.81 8.83
CA ILE A 240 3.78 26.22 9.30
C ILE A 240 2.83 27.37 9.65
N TYR A 241 1.65 27.38 9.04
CA TYR A 241 0.66 28.44 9.21
C TYR A 241 -0.68 27.87 9.66
N LEU A 242 -1.37 28.57 10.55
CA LEU A 242 -2.73 28.24 10.94
C LEU A 242 -3.72 29.02 10.07
N MET A 243 -4.75 28.36 9.54
CA MET A 243 -5.82 29.00 8.75
C MET A 243 -7.18 28.45 9.15
N SER A 244 -7.96 29.23 9.90
CA SER A 244 -9.20 28.75 10.53
C SER A 244 -10.37 29.71 10.37
N ASN A 245 -11.57 29.15 10.31
CA ASN A 245 -12.80 29.92 10.52
C ASN A 245 -12.99 30.05 12.02
N ILE A 246 -12.74 31.25 12.53
CA ILE A 246 -12.89 31.60 13.94
C ILE A 246 -13.06 33.12 14.06
N PRO A 247 -14.06 33.61 14.81
CA PRO A 247 -14.20 35.04 15.07
C PRO A 247 -13.09 35.55 16.00
N SER A 248 -12.87 36.87 16.01
CA SER A 248 -11.75 37.47 16.75
C SER A 248 -11.77 37.23 18.27
N PRO A 249 -12.90 37.33 18.99
CA PRO A 249 -12.93 37.10 20.45
C PRO A 249 -12.55 35.67 20.85
N GLU A 250 -13.08 34.66 20.14
CA GLU A 250 -12.77 33.25 20.38
C GLU A 250 -11.32 32.94 19.99
N TRP A 251 -10.80 33.54 18.91
CA TRP A 251 -9.39 33.43 18.56
C TRP A 251 -8.48 34.01 19.64
N GLU A 252 -8.77 35.21 20.16
CA GLU A 252 -8.00 35.83 21.24
C GLU A 252 -8.04 34.98 22.52
N SER A 253 -9.21 34.40 22.84
CA SER A 253 -9.39 33.48 23.97
C SER A 253 -8.56 32.21 23.82
N VAL A 254 -8.63 31.53 22.68
CA VAL A 254 -7.86 30.30 22.40
C VAL A 254 -6.36 30.61 22.30
N ARG A 255 -5.98 31.73 21.68
CA ARG A 255 -4.57 32.11 21.48
C ARG A 255 -3.86 32.53 22.78
N ALA A 256 -4.61 32.87 23.82
CA ALA A 256 -4.11 33.10 25.18
C ALA A 256 -3.91 31.81 25.99
N ASP A 257 -4.48 30.66 25.56
CA ASP A 257 -4.32 29.39 26.24
C ASP A 257 -2.91 28.81 26.05
N THR A 258 -2.19 28.67 27.16
CA THR A 258 -0.81 28.17 27.22
C THR A 258 -0.69 26.65 27.10
N ARG A 259 -1.79 25.90 26.99
CA ARG A 259 -1.78 24.46 26.70
C ARG A 259 -1.31 24.16 25.28
N TYR A 260 -1.52 25.10 24.35
CA TYR A 260 -1.13 24.95 22.94
C TYR A 260 0.28 25.51 22.70
N ASP A 261 1.12 24.75 22.00
CA ASP A 261 2.45 25.23 21.59
C ASP A 261 2.35 26.12 20.34
N TRP A 262 1.95 27.38 20.57
CA TRP A 262 1.86 28.38 19.51
C TRP A 262 3.20 28.78 18.89
N THR A 263 4.35 28.28 19.40
CA THR A 263 5.67 28.60 18.83
C THR A 263 6.00 27.80 17.56
N LEU A 264 5.22 26.74 17.28
CA LEU A 264 5.36 25.91 16.08
C LEU A 264 4.89 26.59 14.79
N PHE A 265 4.19 27.72 14.89
CA PHE A 265 3.57 28.43 13.77
C PHE A 265 4.32 29.71 13.43
N ASP A 266 4.65 29.89 12.15
CA ASP A 266 5.28 31.11 11.62
C ASP A 266 4.26 32.21 11.28
N GLY A 267 2.95 31.92 11.36
CA GLY A 267 1.87 32.89 11.19
C GLY A 267 0.47 32.30 11.37
N PHE A 268 -0.51 33.17 11.55
CA PHE A 268 -1.90 32.83 11.85
C PHE A 268 -2.85 33.63 10.94
N PHE A 269 -3.86 32.94 10.40
CA PHE A 269 -4.91 33.51 9.56
C PHE A 269 -6.29 33.11 10.13
N PRO A 270 -6.75 33.73 11.22
CA PRO A 270 -8.12 33.59 11.73
C PRO A 270 -9.07 34.46 10.91
N SER A 271 -10.19 33.91 10.45
CA SER A 271 -11.12 34.60 9.55
C SER A 271 -11.62 35.94 10.07
N GLY A 272 -11.87 36.06 11.38
CA GLY A 272 -12.41 37.28 12.01
C GLY A 272 -11.45 38.48 11.98
N GLN A 273 -10.14 38.24 11.85
CA GLN A 273 -9.14 39.30 11.71
C GLN A 273 -8.80 39.59 10.23
N VAL A 274 -9.14 38.69 9.30
CA VAL A 274 -8.80 38.77 7.87
C VAL A 274 -9.98 39.26 7.00
N GLY A 275 -11.23 39.11 7.45
CA GLY A 275 -12.42 39.53 6.70
C GLY A 275 -12.90 38.52 5.64
N MET A 276 -12.46 37.26 5.75
CA MET A 276 -12.71 36.19 4.77
C MET A 276 -12.77 34.83 5.48
N CYS A 277 -13.67 33.95 5.06
CA CYS A 277 -13.80 32.59 5.61
C CYS A 277 -13.46 31.52 4.57
N LYS A 278 -13.07 30.33 5.00
CA LYS A 278 -13.09 29.13 4.16
C LYS A 278 -14.56 28.74 3.95
N PRO A 279 -14.98 28.24 2.76
CA PRO A 279 -14.16 27.81 1.63
C PRO A 279 -13.90 28.89 0.55
N GLU A 280 -13.95 30.19 0.87
CA GLU A 280 -13.82 31.26 -0.14
C GLU A 280 -12.43 31.28 -0.79
N LEU A 281 -12.38 31.20 -2.14
CA LEU A 281 -11.12 31.22 -2.89
C LEU A 281 -10.27 32.47 -2.63
N ARG A 282 -10.89 33.63 -2.33
CA ARG A 282 -10.15 34.86 -1.98
C ARG A 282 -9.31 34.72 -0.71
N PHE A 283 -9.73 33.90 0.26
CA PHE A 283 -8.97 33.70 1.49
C PHE A 283 -7.71 32.88 1.23
N PHE A 284 -7.82 31.79 0.46
CA PHE A 284 -6.67 30.99 0.04
C PHE A 284 -5.66 31.80 -0.78
N TRP A 285 -6.12 32.64 -1.71
CA TRP A 285 -5.24 33.56 -2.45
C TRP A 285 -4.56 34.58 -1.54
N HIS A 286 -5.31 35.22 -0.63
CA HIS A 286 -4.75 36.15 0.34
C HIS A 286 -3.65 35.52 1.21
N VAL A 287 -3.85 34.27 1.66
CA VAL A 287 -2.83 33.52 2.42
C VAL A 287 -1.60 33.23 1.55
N LEU A 288 -1.78 32.72 0.33
CA LEU A 288 -0.69 32.42 -0.61
C LEU A 288 0.15 33.67 -0.97
N GLU A 289 -0.51 34.80 -1.20
CA GLU A 289 0.15 36.09 -1.46
C GLU A 289 0.91 36.61 -0.23
N SER A 290 0.31 36.48 0.97
CA SER A 290 0.94 36.90 2.23
C SER A 290 2.20 36.11 2.56
N ILE A 291 2.17 34.78 2.38
CA ILE A 291 3.33 33.89 2.59
C ILE A 291 4.26 33.82 1.37
N LYS A 292 3.87 34.43 0.24
CA LYS A 292 4.62 34.54 -1.03
C LYS A 292 4.97 33.20 -1.69
N LEU A 293 4.07 32.22 -1.60
CA LEU A 293 4.23 30.89 -2.19
C LEU A 293 3.17 30.61 -3.26
N LYS A 294 3.46 29.66 -4.17
CA LYS A 294 2.51 29.21 -5.19
C LYS A 294 1.76 27.98 -4.68
N PRO A 295 0.54 27.68 -5.18
CA PRO A 295 -0.25 26.53 -4.72
C PRO A 295 0.51 25.20 -4.68
N LYS A 296 1.36 24.94 -5.69
CA LYS A 296 2.18 23.72 -5.79
C LYS A 296 3.29 23.58 -4.74
N ASP A 297 3.67 24.68 -4.09
CA ASP A 297 4.76 24.76 -3.11
C ASP A 297 4.22 24.67 -1.66
N VAL A 298 2.92 24.38 -1.52
CA VAL A 298 2.14 24.43 -0.28
C VAL A 298 1.29 23.18 -0.11
N VAL A 299 1.14 22.74 1.14
CA VAL A 299 0.19 21.71 1.56
C VAL A 299 -0.87 22.31 2.48
N PHE A 300 -2.10 21.80 2.37
CA PHE A 300 -3.24 22.23 3.22
C PHE A 300 -3.90 21.03 3.93
N ILE A 301 -4.24 21.19 5.20
CA ILE A 301 -4.81 20.13 6.04
C ILE A 301 -5.99 20.66 6.87
N ASP A 302 -7.17 20.08 6.63
CA ASP A 302 -8.48 20.57 7.11
C ASP A 302 -9.46 19.37 7.12
N ASP A 303 -10.39 19.29 8.06
CA ASP A 303 -11.34 18.18 8.16
C ASP A 303 -12.51 18.31 7.15
N ASN A 304 -12.83 19.54 6.76
CA ASN A 304 -14.04 19.89 6.03
C ASN A 304 -13.84 19.65 4.53
N ALA A 305 -14.80 18.94 3.93
CA ALA A 305 -14.76 18.59 2.52
C ALA A 305 -14.75 19.82 1.59
N GLU A 306 -15.45 20.89 1.96
CA GLU A 306 -15.61 22.09 1.15
C GLU A 306 -14.33 22.94 1.14
N ASN A 307 -13.70 23.11 2.30
CA ASN A 307 -12.41 23.78 2.45
C ASN A 307 -11.32 23.05 1.64
N VAL A 308 -11.25 21.72 1.76
CA VAL A 308 -10.31 20.88 1.01
C VAL A 308 -10.58 20.89 -0.49
N LEU A 309 -11.86 20.96 -0.92
CA LEU A 309 -12.22 21.09 -2.33
C LEU A 309 -11.77 22.45 -2.90
N ALA A 310 -12.02 23.54 -2.18
CA ALA A 310 -11.60 24.89 -2.56
C ALA A 310 -10.07 24.97 -2.71
N ALA A 311 -9.31 24.51 -1.71
CA ALA A 311 -7.85 24.48 -1.78
C ALA A 311 -7.32 23.63 -2.95
N ARG A 312 -7.90 22.44 -3.18
CA ARG A 312 -7.54 21.57 -4.33
C ARG A 312 -7.86 22.22 -5.68
N SER A 313 -8.92 23.02 -5.79
CA SER A 313 -9.27 23.74 -7.03
C SER A 313 -8.20 24.73 -7.48
N LEU A 314 -7.38 25.23 -6.55
CA LEU A 314 -6.24 26.10 -6.81
C LEU A 314 -4.94 25.33 -7.10
N GLY A 315 -4.95 24.00 -7.03
CA GLY A 315 -3.77 23.14 -7.21
C GLY A 315 -2.95 22.91 -5.94
N ILE A 316 -3.48 23.21 -4.74
CA ILE A 316 -2.81 22.93 -3.46
C ILE A 316 -2.88 21.41 -3.17
N ARG A 317 -1.78 20.81 -2.69
CA ARG A 317 -1.76 19.40 -2.26
C ARG A 317 -2.42 19.26 -0.90
N CYS A 318 -3.64 18.73 -0.84
CA CYS A 318 -4.45 18.74 0.40
C CYS A 318 -4.72 17.35 0.99
N LEU A 319 -4.61 17.23 2.32
CA LEU A 319 -5.19 16.13 3.10
C LEU A 319 -6.56 16.57 3.64
N ARG A 320 -7.57 15.70 3.52
CA ARG A 320 -8.76 15.81 4.36
C ARG A 320 -8.51 15.08 5.66
N TYR A 321 -8.41 15.81 6.76
CA TYR A 321 -8.17 15.23 8.08
C TYR A 321 -9.35 14.37 8.53
N LYS A 322 -9.06 13.35 9.35
CA LYS A 322 -10.03 12.39 9.93
C LYS A 322 -9.48 11.74 11.20
N VAL A 323 -8.22 11.27 11.12
CA VAL A 323 -7.49 10.58 12.18
C VAL A 323 -5.99 10.84 12.02
N VAL A 324 -5.24 10.87 13.12
CA VAL A 324 -3.83 11.28 13.09
C VAL A 324 -2.90 10.30 12.34
N ASN A 325 -3.23 9.02 12.24
CA ASN A 325 -2.44 8.08 11.43
C ASN A 325 -2.46 8.47 9.94
N GLY A 326 -3.58 9.00 9.44
CA GLY A 326 -3.68 9.55 8.09
C GLY A 326 -2.85 10.83 7.91
N LEU A 327 -2.74 11.65 8.96
CA LEU A 327 -1.83 12.81 8.98
C LEU A 327 -0.36 12.34 8.92
N LYS A 328 0.07 11.42 9.80
CA LYS A 328 1.45 10.88 9.81
C LYS A 328 1.83 10.28 8.45
N GLN A 329 0.99 9.42 7.90
CA GLN A 329 1.21 8.77 6.59
C GLN A 329 1.31 9.81 5.46
N PHE A 330 0.37 10.76 5.40
CA PHE A 330 0.37 11.81 4.39
C PHE A 330 1.61 12.70 4.49
N ILE A 331 1.99 13.14 5.69
CA ILE A 331 3.20 13.94 5.93
C ILE A 331 4.45 13.23 5.40
N LYS A 332 4.65 11.94 5.72
CA LYS A 332 5.78 11.18 5.16
C LYS A 332 5.70 11.07 3.64
N SER A 333 4.51 10.89 3.05
CA SER A 333 4.31 10.89 1.57
C SER A 333 4.56 12.24 0.88
N VAL A 334 4.59 13.34 1.64
CA VAL A 334 4.83 14.70 1.13
C VAL A 334 6.32 15.04 1.18
N PHE A 335 6.92 14.82 2.34
CA PHE A 335 8.21 15.42 2.69
C PHE A 335 9.38 14.44 2.61
N ASP A 336 9.13 13.14 2.80
CA ASP A 336 10.16 12.11 2.77
C ASP A 336 10.17 11.41 1.40
N ASP A 337 11.31 10.88 0.96
CA ASP A 337 11.37 10.09 -0.27
C ASP A 337 10.86 8.64 -0.03
N PRO A 338 9.79 8.19 -0.72
CA PRO A 338 9.27 6.84 -0.54
C PRO A 338 10.23 5.74 -1.00
N ILE A 339 11.12 6.02 -1.97
CA ILE A 339 12.14 5.05 -2.44
C ILE A 339 13.11 4.78 -1.29
N LYS A 340 13.75 5.83 -0.75
CA LYS A 340 14.64 5.74 0.41
C LYS A 340 13.97 5.05 1.61
N ARG A 341 12.75 5.47 1.98
CA ARG A 341 12.01 4.86 3.12
C ARG A 341 11.77 3.36 2.93
N GLY A 342 11.44 2.92 1.71
CA GLY A 342 11.30 1.51 1.40
C GLY A 342 12.62 0.75 1.46
N GLN A 343 13.72 1.34 0.96
CA GLN A 343 15.06 0.76 1.04
C GLN A 343 15.54 0.64 2.50
N GLU A 344 15.31 1.65 3.34
CA GLU A 344 15.63 1.63 4.78
C GLU A 344 14.83 0.53 5.52
N TRP A 345 13.55 0.34 5.19
CA TRP A 345 12.75 -0.75 5.75
C TRP A 345 13.25 -2.12 5.30
N LEU A 346 13.56 -2.29 4.00
CA LEU A 346 14.07 -3.56 3.46
C LEU A 346 15.39 -3.97 4.12
N GLN A 347 16.34 -3.05 4.26
CA GLN A 347 17.62 -3.31 4.93
C GLN A 347 17.43 -3.59 6.43
N SER A 348 16.50 -2.90 7.10
CA SER A 348 16.17 -3.15 8.51
C SER A 348 15.50 -4.51 8.76
N ASN A 349 14.88 -5.10 7.74
CA ASN A 349 14.23 -6.41 7.79
C ASN A 349 15.00 -7.50 6.99
N ALA A 350 16.26 -7.23 6.61
CA ALA A 350 17.11 -8.15 5.86
C ALA A 350 17.12 -9.55 6.48
N LYS A 351 17.11 -10.58 5.63
CA LYS A 351 16.99 -12.02 5.98
C LYS A 351 15.69 -12.47 6.67
N ASN A 352 14.83 -11.55 7.12
CA ASN A 352 13.64 -11.84 7.94
C ASN A 352 12.30 -11.61 7.20
N MET A 353 12.34 -11.25 5.92
CA MET A 353 11.18 -11.02 5.06
C MET A 353 10.55 -12.33 4.56
N TRP A 354 10.04 -13.15 5.47
CA TRP A 354 9.28 -14.36 5.15
C TRP A 354 7.86 -14.05 4.67
N SER A 355 7.24 -15.04 4.04
CA SER A 355 5.87 -14.94 3.57
C SER A 355 4.90 -15.32 4.69
N GLU A 356 3.63 -14.92 4.57
CA GLU A 356 2.59 -15.15 5.57
C GLU A 356 1.31 -15.64 4.91
N THR A 357 0.58 -16.54 5.56
CA THR A 357 -0.79 -16.91 5.19
C THR A 357 -1.80 -15.89 5.73
N THR A 358 -3.02 -15.84 5.20
CA THR A 358 -4.14 -15.03 5.76
C THR A 358 -4.60 -15.46 7.17
N GLN A 359 -3.83 -16.30 7.86
CA GLN A 359 -4.06 -16.83 9.20
C GLN A 359 -2.88 -16.54 10.16
N GLY A 360 -1.94 -15.68 9.78
CA GLY A 360 -0.79 -15.32 10.63
C GLY A 360 0.30 -16.40 10.73
N ARG A 361 0.28 -17.44 9.88
CA ARG A 361 1.35 -18.46 9.84
C ARG A 361 2.43 -18.05 8.86
N GLU A 362 3.68 -17.98 9.35
CA GLU A 362 4.90 -17.83 8.55
C GLU A 362 5.03 -18.99 7.53
N VAL A 363 5.49 -18.65 6.32
CA VAL A 363 5.80 -19.56 5.23
C VAL A 363 7.23 -19.28 4.77
N ARG A 364 8.10 -20.30 4.89
CA ARG A 364 9.48 -20.26 4.40
C ARG A 364 9.54 -20.86 3.01
N ASP A 365 9.47 -19.99 2.01
CA ASP A 365 9.48 -20.35 0.60
C ASP A 365 10.63 -19.69 -0.15
N ASN A 366 11.13 -20.38 -1.19
CA ASN A 366 12.18 -19.87 -2.07
C ASN A 366 11.62 -18.83 -3.06
N PHE A 367 10.34 -18.92 -3.40
CA PHE A 367 9.74 -18.18 -4.52
C PHE A 367 9.72 -16.67 -4.24
N ALA A 368 9.27 -16.26 -3.06
CA ALA A 368 9.30 -14.90 -2.57
C ALA A 368 10.74 -14.37 -2.39
N GLN A 369 11.69 -15.20 -1.91
CA GLN A 369 13.10 -14.79 -1.79
C GLN A 369 13.74 -14.55 -3.17
N LEU A 370 13.40 -15.35 -4.18
CA LEU A 370 13.81 -15.14 -5.57
C LEU A 370 13.15 -13.90 -6.19
N PHE A 371 11.87 -13.64 -5.91
CA PHE A 371 11.17 -12.42 -6.31
C PHE A 371 11.81 -11.16 -5.70
N LEU A 372 12.11 -11.19 -4.40
CA LEU A 372 12.78 -10.13 -3.65
C LEU A 372 14.20 -9.87 -4.18
N TYR A 373 14.95 -10.93 -4.49
CA TYR A 373 16.27 -10.81 -5.12
C TYR A 373 16.21 -10.22 -6.54
N GLU A 374 15.24 -10.59 -7.40
CA GLU A 374 15.12 -9.95 -8.73
C GLU A 374 14.59 -8.51 -8.63
N ALA A 375 13.94 -8.13 -7.53
CA ALA A 375 13.55 -6.75 -7.26
C ALA A 375 14.77 -5.90 -6.88
N CYS A 376 15.50 -6.27 -5.83
CA CYS A 376 16.55 -5.45 -5.23
C CYS A 376 17.95 -5.65 -5.83
N ARG A 377 18.23 -6.83 -6.40
CA ARG A 377 19.58 -7.29 -6.82
C ARG A 377 20.63 -7.35 -5.71
N ASP A 378 20.16 -7.37 -4.48
CA ASP A 378 20.96 -7.50 -3.27
C ASP A 378 20.76 -8.90 -2.67
N LEU A 379 21.86 -9.63 -2.42
CA LEU A 379 21.81 -10.95 -1.76
C LEU A 379 21.74 -10.83 -0.23
N ASP A 380 22.18 -9.73 0.37
CA ASP A 380 22.21 -9.56 1.82
C ASP A 380 20.79 -9.33 2.38
N LEU A 381 19.86 -8.82 1.57
CA LEU A 381 18.44 -8.77 1.90
C LEU A 381 17.74 -10.14 2.04
N VAL A 382 18.19 -11.18 1.31
CA VAL A 382 17.41 -12.42 1.11
C VAL A 382 17.95 -13.65 1.83
N SER A 383 17.05 -14.49 2.35
CA SER A 383 17.38 -15.78 2.98
C SER A 383 17.30 -16.92 1.96
N MET A 384 18.30 -16.97 1.08
CA MET A 384 18.37 -17.90 -0.05
C MET A 384 18.93 -19.27 0.38
N THR A 385 18.19 -20.35 0.12
CA THR A 385 18.74 -21.72 0.10
C THR A 385 19.14 -22.06 -1.35
N PHE A 386 20.32 -22.67 -1.55
CA PHE A 386 20.81 -23.00 -2.90
C PHE A 386 20.69 -24.51 -3.18
N TYR A 387 20.13 -24.86 -4.34
CA TYR A 387 19.84 -26.25 -4.74
C TYR A 387 20.64 -26.67 -5.98
N GLU A 388 21.01 -27.95 -6.05
CA GLU A 388 21.94 -28.43 -7.09
C GLU A 388 21.29 -28.72 -8.45
N ARG A 389 19.96 -28.88 -8.54
CA ARG A 389 19.25 -28.99 -9.82
C ARG A 389 17.94 -28.21 -9.80
N THR A 390 16.86 -28.92 -9.51
CA THR A 390 15.51 -28.40 -9.35
C THR A 390 15.35 -27.69 -8.02
N TRP A 391 14.30 -26.87 -7.92
CA TRP A 391 13.97 -26.06 -6.76
C TRP A 391 12.54 -26.35 -6.33
N ASN A 392 12.31 -26.32 -5.02
CA ASN A 392 10.99 -26.46 -4.41
C ASN A 392 10.49 -25.09 -3.98
N TYR A 393 9.18 -24.84 -4.12
CA TYR A 393 8.53 -23.68 -3.53
C TYR A 393 8.89 -23.56 -2.04
N TYR A 394 8.78 -24.63 -1.25
CA TYR A 394 9.04 -24.62 0.19
C TYR A 394 10.53 -24.88 0.52
N ILE A 395 11.06 -24.12 1.47
CA ILE A 395 12.37 -24.39 2.10
C ILE A 395 12.20 -25.42 3.23
N GLU A 396 11.15 -25.24 4.05
CA GLU A 396 10.85 -26.09 5.21
C GLU A 396 9.55 -26.90 5.01
N LYS A 397 8.87 -27.30 6.10
CA LYS A 397 7.68 -28.16 6.03
C LYS A 397 6.55 -27.49 5.23
N PRO A 398 5.99 -28.15 4.20
CA PRO A 398 4.88 -27.59 3.41
C PRO A 398 3.62 -27.33 4.25
N ILE A 399 2.92 -26.22 3.95
CA ILE A 399 1.74 -25.76 4.70
C ILE A 399 0.45 -26.09 3.93
N ASP A 400 -0.53 -26.64 4.65
CA ASP A 400 -1.87 -27.03 4.19
C ASP A 400 -1.91 -27.75 2.83
N THR A 401 -0.92 -28.62 2.64
CA THR A 401 -0.71 -29.39 1.41
C THR A 401 -0.17 -30.79 1.75
N VAL A 402 0.27 -31.52 0.74
CA VAL A 402 0.92 -32.82 0.87
C VAL A 402 2.14 -32.79 1.80
N GLU A 403 2.37 -33.89 2.53
CA GLU A 403 3.53 -34.08 3.42
C GLU A 403 4.88 -33.89 2.70
N LYS A 404 4.99 -34.40 1.47
CA LYS A 404 6.11 -34.09 0.56
C LYS A 404 5.60 -33.31 -0.65
N HIS A 405 5.94 -32.02 -0.69
CA HIS A 405 5.78 -31.18 -1.88
C HIS A 405 6.88 -31.54 -2.89
N PRO A 406 6.57 -31.78 -4.18
CA PRO A 406 7.58 -32.02 -5.20
C PRO A 406 8.17 -30.70 -5.67
N ASP A 407 9.35 -30.77 -6.27
CA ASP A 407 9.96 -29.61 -6.91
C ASP A 407 9.11 -29.15 -8.10
N ASP A 408 9.13 -27.84 -8.36
CA ASP A 408 8.26 -27.19 -9.32
C ASP A 408 9.04 -26.43 -10.39
N VAL A 409 8.44 -26.40 -11.59
CA VAL A 409 9.05 -25.77 -12.76
C VAL A 409 9.10 -24.24 -12.61
N ASP A 410 8.23 -23.64 -11.80
CA ASP A 410 8.12 -22.18 -11.63
C ASP A 410 9.34 -21.62 -10.86
N THR A 411 9.53 -22.11 -9.63
CA THR A 411 10.67 -21.77 -8.75
C THR A 411 11.98 -22.15 -9.42
N THR A 412 12.05 -23.32 -10.06
CA THR A 412 13.24 -23.77 -10.81
C THR A 412 13.55 -22.81 -11.97
N SER A 413 12.57 -22.47 -12.80
CA SER A 413 12.77 -21.58 -13.95
C SER A 413 13.19 -20.18 -13.53
N MET A 414 12.62 -19.66 -12.44
CA MET A 414 13.01 -18.37 -11.90
C MET A 414 14.45 -18.41 -11.35
N ALA A 415 14.79 -19.39 -10.51
CA ALA A 415 16.15 -19.55 -9.97
C ALA A 415 17.21 -19.72 -11.07
N MET A 416 16.92 -20.53 -12.10
CA MET A 416 17.82 -20.76 -13.23
C MET A 416 17.93 -19.55 -14.17
N THR A 417 17.00 -18.59 -14.10
CA THR A 417 17.03 -17.37 -14.93
C THR A 417 17.69 -16.18 -14.23
N ILE A 418 17.56 -16.05 -12.91
CA ILE A 418 17.97 -14.83 -12.18
C ILE A 418 19.29 -14.95 -11.39
N LEU A 419 19.68 -16.17 -11.00
CA LEU A 419 20.94 -16.45 -10.30
C LEU A 419 22.06 -16.81 -11.31
N PRO A 420 23.35 -16.71 -10.93
CA PRO A 420 24.43 -17.32 -11.70
C PRO A 420 24.26 -18.85 -11.76
N GLN A 421 24.44 -19.45 -12.93
CA GLN A 421 24.34 -20.90 -13.15
C GLN A 421 25.38 -21.39 -14.14
N ASP A 422 25.75 -22.68 -14.06
CA ASP A 422 26.42 -23.36 -15.17
C ASP A 422 25.45 -23.61 -16.32
N THR A 423 25.94 -23.46 -17.55
CA THR A 423 25.13 -23.58 -18.77
C THR A 423 24.80 -25.04 -19.12
N ASN A 424 25.63 -26.00 -18.71
CA ASN A 424 25.35 -27.43 -18.95
C ASN A 424 24.30 -27.94 -17.97
N LYS A 425 24.41 -27.55 -16.68
CA LYS A 425 23.39 -27.73 -15.64
C LYS A 425 22.04 -27.16 -16.08
N ALA A 426 22.00 -25.91 -16.53
CA ALA A 426 20.77 -25.28 -17.01
C ALA A 426 20.15 -26.02 -18.20
N ASN A 427 20.95 -26.38 -19.22
CA ASN A 427 20.46 -27.15 -20.37
C ASN A 427 19.94 -28.54 -19.98
N GLY A 428 20.64 -29.25 -19.11
CA GLY A 428 20.21 -30.56 -18.60
C GLY A 428 18.99 -30.51 -17.68
N ILE A 429 18.55 -29.31 -17.23
CA ILE A 429 17.25 -29.11 -16.57
C ILE A 429 16.18 -28.74 -17.61
N LEU A 430 16.50 -27.94 -18.63
CA LEU A 430 15.59 -27.69 -19.75
C LEU A 430 15.20 -28.97 -20.50
N ASP A 431 16.13 -29.90 -20.69
CA ASP A 431 15.86 -31.23 -21.26
C ASP A 431 14.95 -32.06 -20.34
N GLU A 432 15.13 -31.97 -19.02
CA GLU A 432 14.28 -32.64 -18.03
C GLU A 432 12.86 -32.07 -18.05
N VAL A 433 12.69 -30.74 -18.11
CA VAL A 433 11.37 -30.07 -18.21
C VAL A 433 10.56 -30.55 -19.42
N LEU A 434 11.20 -30.82 -20.57
CA LEU A 434 10.52 -31.37 -21.75
C LEU A 434 9.99 -32.81 -21.57
N THR A 435 10.42 -33.52 -20.52
CA THR A 435 9.84 -34.84 -20.17
C THR A 435 8.60 -34.73 -19.28
N TYR A 436 8.35 -33.55 -18.69
CA TYR A 436 7.19 -33.25 -17.85
C TYR A 436 6.17 -32.40 -18.60
N THR A 437 5.62 -32.92 -19.70
CA THR A 437 4.49 -32.32 -20.41
C THR A 437 3.21 -33.12 -20.23
N ASN A 438 2.06 -32.46 -20.36
CA ASN A 438 0.77 -33.14 -20.50
C ASN A 438 0.63 -33.78 -21.91
N LYS A 439 -0.54 -34.37 -22.20
CA LYS A 439 -0.82 -35.01 -23.51
C LYS A 439 -0.85 -34.06 -24.70
N ASP A 440 -1.01 -32.77 -24.45
CA ASP A 440 -1.11 -31.71 -25.46
C ASP A 440 0.26 -31.03 -25.72
N GLY A 441 1.32 -31.49 -25.04
CA GLY A 441 2.66 -30.90 -25.11
C GLY A 441 2.85 -29.65 -24.24
N ILE A 442 1.91 -29.36 -23.32
CA ILE A 442 2.00 -28.23 -22.39
C ILE A 442 2.83 -28.64 -21.18
N ILE A 443 3.84 -27.83 -20.82
CA ILE A 443 4.71 -28.04 -19.66
C ILE A 443 3.90 -28.10 -18.35
N MET A 444 4.21 -29.09 -17.52
CA MET A 444 3.57 -29.29 -16.21
C MET A 444 4.15 -28.40 -15.12
N THR A 445 3.36 -28.15 -14.08
CA THR A 445 3.76 -27.38 -12.89
C THR A 445 4.89 -28.03 -12.10
N TYR A 446 4.94 -29.37 -12.06
CA TYR A 446 5.81 -30.13 -11.14
C TYR A 446 6.69 -31.15 -11.87
N PHE A 447 7.85 -31.43 -11.30
CA PHE A 447 8.69 -32.59 -11.63
C PHE A 447 8.11 -33.91 -11.04
N ASP A 448 6.78 -34.05 -11.01
CA ASP A 448 6.04 -35.23 -10.53
C ASP A 448 4.93 -35.62 -11.53
N THR A 449 5.15 -36.69 -12.30
CA THR A 449 4.18 -37.22 -13.28
C THR A 449 2.88 -37.73 -12.65
N LYS A 450 2.85 -37.96 -11.33
CA LYS A 450 1.62 -38.29 -10.58
C LYS A 450 0.73 -37.07 -10.34
N ARG A 451 1.20 -35.87 -10.68
CA ARG A 451 0.48 -34.59 -10.57
C ARG A 451 0.44 -33.87 -11.92
N PRO A 452 -0.33 -34.36 -12.90
CA PRO A 452 -0.51 -33.71 -14.20
C PRO A 452 -1.32 -32.41 -14.06
N ARG A 453 -0.66 -31.39 -13.52
CA ARG A 453 -1.12 -30.00 -13.43
C ARG A 453 -0.37 -29.18 -14.45
N ILE A 454 -1.08 -28.29 -15.13
CA ILE A 454 -0.54 -27.23 -15.97
C ILE A 454 -1.04 -25.90 -15.39
N ASP A 455 -0.26 -24.85 -15.54
CA ASP A 455 -0.62 -23.49 -15.13
C ASP A 455 0.06 -22.48 -16.07
N PRO A 456 -0.65 -21.47 -16.60
CA PRO A 456 -0.10 -20.59 -17.62
C PRO A 456 0.97 -19.64 -17.08
N ILE A 457 0.96 -19.32 -15.78
CA ILE A 457 1.94 -18.44 -15.12
C ILE A 457 3.27 -19.20 -14.98
N VAL A 458 3.20 -20.47 -14.54
CA VAL A 458 4.35 -21.38 -14.52
C VAL A 458 4.94 -21.55 -15.92
N CYS A 459 4.08 -21.70 -16.93
CA CYS A 459 4.50 -21.83 -18.33
C CYS A 459 5.21 -20.57 -18.87
N VAL A 460 4.79 -19.36 -18.48
CA VAL A 460 5.49 -18.11 -18.85
C VAL A 460 6.91 -18.10 -18.29
N ASN A 461 7.11 -18.48 -17.02
CA ASN A 461 8.45 -18.58 -16.43
C ASN A 461 9.29 -19.70 -17.07
N ALA A 462 8.70 -20.86 -17.37
CA ALA A 462 9.36 -21.94 -18.10
C ALA A 462 9.84 -21.48 -19.50
N VAL A 463 8.96 -20.86 -20.29
CA VAL A 463 9.30 -20.32 -21.61
C VAL A 463 10.40 -19.26 -21.51
N ARG A 464 10.38 -18.39 -20.50
CA ARG A 464 11.45 -17.41 -20.24
C ARG A 464 12.81 -18.07 -19.93
N PHE A 465 12.80 -19.19 -19.19
CA PHE A 465 13.99 -20.00 -18.94
C PHE A 465 14.53 -20.65 -20.23
N PHE A 466 13.67 -21.13 -21.15
CA PHE A 466 14.13 -21.58 -22.47
C PHE A 466 14.80 -20.45 -23.28
N TYR A 467 14.22 -19.25 -23.36
CA TYR A 467 14.88 -18.13 -24.07
C TYR A 467 16.20 -17.70 -23.44
N LYS A 468 16.30 -17.69 -22.09
CA LYS A 468 17.51 -17.30 -21.36
C LYS A 468 18.77 -18.10 -21.76
N TYR A 469 18.60 -19.35 -22.22
CA TYR A 469 19.68 -20.22 -22.69
C TYR A 469 19.64 -20.46 -24.22
N ASN A 470 19.05 -19.52 -24.98
CA ASN A 470 18.95 -19.52 -26.44
C ASN A 470 18.14 -20.69 -27.04
N ARG A 471 17.21 -21.27 -26.27
CA ARG A 471 16.41 -22.46 -26.67
C ARG A 471 14.94 -22.18 -27.00
N GLY A 472 14.45 -20.96 -26.80
CA GLY A 472 13.03 -20.60 -26.99
C GLY A 472 12.51 -20.69 -28.43
N GLU A 473 13.35 -20.36 -29.44
CA GLU A 473 12.97 -20.50 -30.86
C GLU A 473 13.36 -21.87 -31.45
N CYS A 474 14.44 -22.51 -30.99
CA CYS A 474 15.00 -23.72 -31.61
C CYS A 474 14.51 -25.05 -30.99
N THR A 475 13.52 -25.01 -30.09
CA THR A 475 12.94 -26.20 -29.42
C THR A 475 11.49 -26.42 -29.87
N PRO A 476 11.20 -27.23 -30.92
CA PRO A 476 9.84 -27.43 -31.41
C PRO A 476 8.85 -27.99 -30.37
N ALA A 477 9.34 -28.75 -29.40
CA ALA A 477 8.54 -29.29 -28.30
C ALA A 477 8.00 -28.21 -27.33
N LEU A 478 8.52 -26.98 -27.39
CA LEU A 478 8.05 -25.84 -26.58
C LEU A 478 6.81 -25.16 -27.19
N GLU A 479 6.54 -25.38 -28.48
CA GLU A 479 5.53 -24.62 -29.23
C GLU A 479 4.09 -24.75 -28.68
N PRO A 480 3.60 -25.93 -28.24
CA PRO A 480 2.27 -26.03 -27.65
C PRO A 480 2.12 -25.19 -26.37
N THR A 481 3.21 -25.09 -25.58
CA THR A 481 3.24 -24.24 -24.38
C THR A 481 3.23 -22.75 -24.77
N LYS A 482 3.99 -22.33 -25.79
CA LYS A 482 4.02 -20.96 -26.32
C LYS A 482 2.66 -20.52 -26.91
N SER A 483 2.00 -21.39 -27.68
CA SER A 483 0.64 -21.15 -28.17
C SER A 483 -0.31 -20.95 -27.00
N TRP A 484 -0.33 -21.89 -26.03
CA TRP A 484 -1.29 -21.83 -24.93
C TRP A 484 -1.16 -20.57 -24.07
N ILE A 485 0.05 -20.13 -23.71
CA ILE A 485 0.20 -18.85 -22.97
C ILE A 485 -0.20 -17.63 -23.82
N SER A 486 -0.03 -17.69 -25.14
CA SER A 486 -0.46 -16.63 -26.07
C SER A 486 -1.99 -16.60 -26.20
N ASP A 487 -2.64 -17.77 -26.25
CA ASP A 487 -4.09 -17.91 -26.22
C ASP A 487 -4.68 -17.40 -24.89
N VAL A 488 -4.04 -17.71 -23.74
CA VAL A 488 -4.45 -17.17 -22.43
C VAL A 488 -4.41 -15.64 -22.40
N LEU A 489 -3.37 -15.03 -23.00
CA LEU A 489 -3.27 -13.58 -23.17
C LEU A 489 -4.34 -13.03 -24.12
N PHE A 490 -4.61 -13.72 -25.23
CA PHE A 490 -5.55 -13.32 -26.28
C PHE A 490 -7.02 -13.38 -25.84
N TYR A 491 -7.43 -14.48 -25.21
CA TYR A 491 -8.80 -14.70 -24.72
C TYR A 491 -9.04 -14.13 -23.31
N ARG A 492 -8.04 -13.46 -22.70
CA ARG A 492 -8.10 -12.89 -21.35
C ARG A 492 -8.37 -13.93 -20.24
N ALA A 493 -7.98 -15.19 -20.47
CA ALA A 493 -8.25 -16.30 -19.57
C ALA A 493 -7.50 -16.23 -18.22
N TYR A 494 -6.63 -15.23 -18.04
CA TYR A 494 -5.91 -14.94 -16.79
C TYR A 494 -6.72 -14.06 -15.80
N LEU A 495 -7.86 -13.48 -16.18
CA LEU A 495 -8.51 -12.40 -15.43
C LEU A 495 -8.80 -12.75 -13.96
N ASP A 496 -9.36 -13.94 -13.72
CA ASP A 496 -9.72 -14.44 -12.39
C ASP A 496 -8.56 -15.19 -11.68
N GLY A 497 -7.33 -15.05 -12.19
CA GLY A 497 -6.15 -15.75 -11.69
C GLY A 497 -6.07 -17.20 -12.18
N THR A 498 -5.49 -18.08 -11.36
CA THR A 498 -5.29 -19.51 -11.63
C THR A 498 -5.47 -20.34 -10.35
N TYR A 499 -5.24 -21.65 -10.45
CA TYR A 499 -5.24 -22.57 -9.30
C TYR A 499 -4.19 -22.22 -8.23
N TYR A 500 -3.10 -21.52 -8.60
CA TYR A 500 -1.99 -21.15 -7.71
C TYR A 500 -1.85 -19.64 -7.48
N TYR A 501 -2.45 -18.81 -8.34
CA TYR A 501 -2.28 -17.35 -8.31
C TYR A 501 -3.64 -16.66 -8.19
N PRO A 502 -3.89 -15.80 -7.19
CA PRO A 502 -5.23 -15.30 -6.91
C PRO A 502 -5.74 -14.24 -7.89
N THR A 503 -4.89 -13.65 -8.74
CA THR A 503 -5.28 -12.64 -9.75
C THR A 503 -4.38 -12.68 -10.99
N GLY A 504 -4.90 -12.13 -12.09
CA GLY A 504 -4.22 -12.06 -13.38
C GLY A 504 -3.04 -11.08 -13.50
N GLU A 505 -2.79 -10.23 -12.50
CA GLU A 505 -1.68 -9.25 -12.56
C GLU A 505 -0.31 -9.96 -12.57
N VAL A 506 -0.20 -11.10 -11.86
CA VAL A 506 1.02 -11.92 -11.85
C VAL A 506 1.30 -12.48 -13.24
N PHE A 507 0.28 -12.94 -13.98
CA PHE A 507 0.42 -13.38 -15.37
C PHE A 507 0.95 -12.25 -16.25
N LEU A 508 0.28 -11.08 -16.26
CA LEU A 508 0.68 -9.95 -17.10
C LEU A 508 2.09 -9.42 -16.77
N TYR A 509 2.45 -9.38 -15.48
CA TYR A 509 3.79 -9.00 -15.04
C TYR A 509 4.86 -9.98 -15.52
N LEU A 510 4.65 -11.29 -15.34
CA LEU A 510 5.61 -12.30 -15.81
C LEU A 510 5.69 -12.33 -17.34
N PHE A 511 4.59 -12.10 -18.05
CA PHE A 511 4.58 -12.00 -19.50
C PHE A 511 5.39 -10.78 -19.96
N SER A 512 5.31 -9.65 -19.26
CA SER A 512 6.19 -8.50 -19.52
C SER A 512 7.67 -8.83 -19.27
N ARG A 513 8.00 -9.56 -18.19
CA ARG A 513 9.38 -10.06 -17.93
C ARG A 513 9.89 -11.05 -18.97
N LEU A 514 9.00 -11.83 -19.59
CA LEU A 514 9.33 -12.72 -20.72
C LEU A 514 9.66 -11.89 -21.96
N LEU A 515 8.81 -10.94 -22.34
CA LEU A 515 9.01 -10.14 -23.55
C LEU A 515 10.20 -9.18 -23.44
N VAL A 516 10.30 -8.43 -22.34
CA VAL A 516 11.31 -7.37 -22.16
C VAL A 516 12.73 -7.93 -22.05
N ALA A 517 12.88 -9.16 -21.53
CA ALA A 517 14.16 -9.86 -21.51
C ALA A 517 14.58 -10.43 -22.88
N ASN A 518 13.64 -10.54 -23.84
CA ASN A 518 13.81 -11.26 -25.10
C ASN A 518 13.17 -10.47 -26.26
N ALA A 519 13.52 -9.19 -26.42
CA ALA A 519 12.90 -8.27 -27.38
C ALA A 519 12.97 -8.76 -28.84
N ASP A 520 14.02 -9.50 -29.19
CA ASP A 520 14.22 -10.08 -30.53
C ASP A 520 13.60 -11.48 -30.70
N SER A 521 12.72 -11.93 -29.79
CA SER A 521 12.03 -13.22 -29.90
C SER A 521 10.79 -13.18 -30.80
N ASP A 522 10.43 -14.33 -31.35
CA ASP A 522 9.15 -14.58 -32.01
C ASP A 522 7.95 -14.29 -31.09
N MET A 523 8.03 -14.65 -29.80
CA MET A 523 7.03 -14.28 -28.78
C MET A 523 6.86 -12.76 -28.67
N TYR A 524 7.94 -11.97 -28.70
CA TYR A 524 7.84 -10.51 -28.73
C TYR A 524 7.16 -10.02 -30.02
N ARG A 525 7.56 -10.57 -31.17
CA ARG A 525 6.97 -10.21 -32.48
C ARG A 525 5.47 -10.51 -32.54
N SER A 526 5.00 -11.62 -31.96
CA SER A 526 3.59 -12.04 -32.01
C SER A 526 2.71 -11.42 -30.94
N THR A 527 3.22 -11.17 -29.72
CA THR A 527 2.37 -10.80 -28.56
C THR A 527 2.64 -9.41 -27.95
N SER A 528 3.71 -8.70 -28.31
CA SER A 528 4.05 -7.43 -27.64
C SER A 528 3.02 -6.31 -27.81
N SER A 529 2.27 -6.27 -28.92
CA SER A 529 1.15 -5.34 -29.09
C SER A 529 -0.07 -5.74 -28.27
N LEU A 530 -0.35 -7.05 -28.22
CA LEU A 530 -1.46 -7.63 -27.47
C LEU A 530 -1.28 -7.43 -25.95
N LEU A 531 -0.06 -7.64 -25.44
CA LEU A 531 0.26 -7.39 -24.03
C LEU A 531 0.08 -5.92 -23.66
N ARG A 532 0.38 -4.98 -24.58
CA ARG A 532 0.15 -3.54 -24.33
C ARG A 532 -1.34 -3.20 -24.21
N GLU A 533 -2.18 -3.78 -25.06
CA GLU A 533 -3.64 -3.69 -24.94
C GLU A 533 -4.10 -4.22 -23.57
N ARG A 534 -3.70 -5.45 -23.22
CA ARG A 534 -4.09 -6.12 -21.97
C ARG A 534 -3.61 -5.42 -20.70
N LEU A 535 -2.44 -4.79 -20.72
CA LEU A 535 -1.97 -3.95 -19.61
C LEU A 535 -2.77 -2.64 -19.51
N GLY A 536 -3.09 -2.01 -20.64
CA GLY A 536 -3.91 -0.81 -20.70
C GLY A 536 -5.33 -1.01 -20.15
N GLU A 537 -5.95 -2.14 -20.46
CA GLU A 537 -7.27 -2.56 -19.93
C GLU A 537 -7.33 -2.70 -18.40
N ARG A 538 -6.18 -2.91 -17.74
CA ARG A 538 -6.11 -3.10 -16.28
C ARG A 538 -5.78 -1.82 -15.52
N ILE A 539 -5.45 -0.72 -16.18
CA ILE A 539 -5.10 0.55 -15.52
C ILE A 539 -6.26 1.02 -14.62
N GLY A 540 -5.99 1.25 -13.34
CA GLY A 540 -6.98 1.67 -12.35
C GLY A 540 -7.91 0.55 -11.86
N ALA A 541 -7.77 -0.69 -12.33
CA ALA A 541 -8.55 -1.81 -11.81
C ALA A 541 -8.19 -2.08 -10.33
N PRO A 542 -9.13 -2.60 -9.51
CA PRO A 542 -8.86 -2.97 -8.12
C PRO A 542 -7.64 -3.87 -7.96
N GLY A 543 -7.03 -3.81 -6.78
CA GLY A 543 -5.87 -4.63 -6.41
C GLY A 543 -5.11 -4.08 -5.20
N ASP A 544 -4.29 -4.95 -4.60
CA ASP A 544 -3.38 -4.66 -3.48
C ASP A 544 -2.07 -3.98 -3.92
N ALA A 545 -1.17 -3.67 -2.98
CA ALA A 545 0.06 -2.94 -3.29
C ALA A 545 1.04 -3.73 -4.19
N LEU A 546 1.06 -5.06 -4.13
CA LEU A 546 1.91 -5.88 -5.01
C LEU A 546 1.31 -5.94 -6.41
N GLU A 547 -0.01 -6.10 -6.50
CA GLU A 547 -0.75 -6.11 -7.76
C GLU A 547 -0.60 -4.78 -8.53
N LEU A 548 -0.73 -3.65 -7.83
CA LEU A 548 -0.48 -2.32 -8.41
C LEU A 548 0.98 -2.14 -8.83
N ALA A 549 1.94 -2.55 -8.00
CA ALA A 549 3.36 -2.45 -8.34
C ALA A 549 3.74 -3.32 -9.55
N MET A 550 3.23 -4.56 -9.61
CA MET A 550 3.36 -5.45 -10.77
C MET A 550 2.81 -4.80 -12.04
N ARG A 551 1.60 -4.23 -11.98
CA ARG A 551 0.96 -3.59 -13.12
C ARG A 551 1.68 -2.31 -13.56
N VAL A 552 2.16 -1.47 -12.62
CA VAL A 552 2.95 -0.27 -12.92
C VAL A 552 4.28 -0.64 -13.58
N ILE A 553 5.01 -1.65 -13.06
CA ILE A 553 6.26 -2.12 -13.68
C ILE A 553 5.99 -2.66 -15.08
N GLY A 554 4.98 -3.54 -15.24
CA GLY A 554 4.61 -4.10 -16.54
C GLY A 554 4.20 -3.04 -17.55
N CYS A 555 3.44 -2.03 -17.13
CA CYS A 555 3.11 -0.86 -17.96
C CYS A 555 4.37 -0.10 -18.39
N VAL A 556 5.25 0.29 -17.46
CA VAL A 556 6.46 1.06 -17.78
C VAL A 556 7.38 0.28 -18.72
N ASP A 557 7.59 -1.01 -18.45
CA ASP A 557 8.47 -1.88 -19.25
C ASP A 557 7.89 -2.16 -20.65
N MET A 558 6.56 -2.16 -20.79
CA MET A 558 5.85 -2.20 -22.07
C MET A 558 5.52 -0.81 -22.64
N GLY A 559 6.18 0.26 -22.17
CA GLY A 559 6.10 1.61 -22.76
C GLY A 559 4.77 2.34 -22.55
N ILE A 560 3.95 1.93 -21.59
CA ILE A 560 2.66 2.54 -21.22
C ILE A 560 2.83 3.44 -19.98
N THR A 561 2.13 4.56 -19.93
CA THR A 561 2.10 5.43 -18.74
C THR A 561 0.92 5.04 -17.85
N ASN A 562 1.17 4.73 -16.57
CA ASN A 562 0.13 4.37 -15.60
C ASN A 562 0.18 5.28 -14.36
N GLU A 563 -0.28 6.52 -14.52
CA GLU A 563 -0.40 7.51 -13.44
C GLU A 563 -1.41 7.09 -12.35
N VAL A 564 -2.44 6.33 -12.73
CA VAL A 564 -3.56 6.00 -11.83
C VAL A 564 -3.09 5.04 -10.72
N ASP A 565 -2.49 3.92 -11.12
CA ASP A 565 -2.01 2.93 -10.17
C ASP A 565 -0.70 3.37 -9.50
N PHE A 566 0.14 4.17 -10.18
CA PHE A 566 1.32 4.78 -9.56
C PHE A 566 0.96 5.69 -8.37
N ARG A 567 0.02 6.63 -8.53
CA ARG A 567 -0.40 7.53 -7.45
C ARG A 567 -1.11 6.76 -6.32
N LYS A 568 -1.91 5.75 -6.67
CA LYS A 568 -2.53 4.84 -5.68
C LYS A 568 -1.45 4.11 -4.87
N LEU A 569 -0.44 3.56 -5.54
CA LEU A 569 0.69 2.86 -4.92
C LEU A 569 1.52 3.78 -4.01
N GLU A 570 1.89 4.99 -4.45
CA GLU A 570 2.58 5.96 -3.58
C GLU A 570 1.75 6.29 -2.32
N SER A 571 0.42 6.41 -2.45
CA SER A 571 -0.48 6.68 -1.31
C SER A 571 -0.64 5.50 -0.33
N MET A 572 -0.18 4.30 -0.69
CA MET A 572 -0.27 3.10 0.15
C MET A 572 0.95 2.85 1.04
N GLN A 573 2.02 3.64 0.97
CA GLN A 573 3.20 3.41 1.83
C GLN A 573 2.83 3.58 3.32
N GLU A 574 3.15 2.59 4.14
CA GLU A 574 2.85 2.59 5.58
C GLU A 574 3.78 3.52 6.38
N GLU A 575 3.53 3.71 7.67
CA GLU A 575 4.33 4.63 8.50
C GLU A 575 5.79 4.17 8.68
N ASP A 576 6.03 2.85 8.67
CA ASP A 576 7.36 2.22 8.81
C ASP A 576 8.24 2.32 7.54
N GLY A 577 7.65 2.73 6.40
CA GLY A 577 8.33 2.81 5.09
C GLY A 577 8.05 1.63 4.15
N SER A 578 7.39 0.59 4.63
CA SER A 578 6.96 -0.55 3.82
C SER A 578 5.65 -0.28 3.06
N TRP A 579 5.16 -1.29 2.35
CA TRP A 579 3.80 -1.34 1.82
C TRP A 579 3.02 -2.51 2.45
N PRO A 580 1.67 -2.45 2.46
CA PRO A 580 0.82 -3.53 2.96
C PRO A 580 1.12 -4.86 2.28
N ILE A 581 0.92 -5.97 3.01
CA ILE A 581 1.13 -7.31 2.47
C ILE A 581 0.29 -7.55 1.20
N GLY A 582 0.97 -8.00 0.15
CA GLY A 582 0.35 -8.34 -1.14
C GLY A 582 0.38 -9.84 -1.38
N TRP A 583 -0.69 -10.38 -1.95
CA TRP A 583 -0.98 -11.83 -1.93
C TRP A 583 -0.51 -12.53 -3.21
N LEU A 584 0.79 -12.81 -3.26
CA LEU A 584 1.47 -13.36 -4.44
C LEU A 584 0.85 -14.67 -4.98
N CYS A 585 0.47 -15.61 -4.11
CA CYS A 585 -0.01 -16.93 -4.52
C CYS A 585 -1.03 -17.53 -3.52
N GLN A 586 -1.49 -18.76 -3.74
CA GLN A 586 -2.43 -19.48 -2.87
C GLN A 586 -2.26 -21.00 -2.89
N THR A 587 -2.63 -21.70 -1.81
CA THR A 587 -2.64 -23.17 -1.79
C THR A 587 -3.88 -23.72 -2.52
N GLY A 588 -3.65 -24.51 -3.57
CA GLY A 588 -4.71 -24.77 -4.57
C GLY A 588 -5.97 -25.51 -4.09
N LYS A 589 -5.94 -26.32 -3.01
CA LYS A 589 -7.16 -27.04 -2.56
C LYS A 589 -8.10 -26.15 -1.74
N ILE A 590 -7.57 -25.22 -0.96
CA ILE A 590 -8.35 -24.40 0.00
C ILE A 590 -8.27 -22.90 -0.30
N SER A 591 -7.56 -22.49 -1.34
CA SER A 591 -7.31 -21.09 -1.72
C SER A 591 -6.77 -20.23 -0.57
N LEU A 592 -5.96 -20.83 0.33
CA LEU A 592 -5.29 -20.10 1.39
C LEU A 592 -4.21 -19.24 0.75
N LYS A 593 -4.45 -17.93 0.68
CA LYS A 593 -3.51 -16.98 0.11
C LYS A 593 -2.23 -16.91 0.95
N ILE A 594 -1.11 -16.77 0.25
CA ILE A 594 0.23 -16.54 0.80
C ILE A 594 0.73 -15.22 0.21
N GLY A 595 1.14 -14.30 1.07
CA GLY A 595 1.64 -12.98 0.70
C GLY A 595 3.00 -12.69 1.34
N ASN A 596 3.70 -11.64 0.90
CA ASN A 596 5.00 -11.29 1.47
C ASN A 596 5.23 -9.76 1.47
N LYS A 597 5.32 -9.16 2.66
CA LYS A 597 5.47 -7.70 2.83
C LYS A 597 6.80 -7.16 2.25
N GLY A 598 7.85 -7.98 2.27
CA GLY A 598 9.15 -7.66 1.67
C GLY A 598 9.12 -7.63 0.15
N VAL A 599 8.53 -8.65 -0.48
CA VAL A 599 8.30 -8.66 -1.94
C VAL A 599 7.45 -7.45 -2.35
N THR A 600 6.35 -7.17 -1.64
CA THR A 600 5.51 -6.00 -1.95
C THR A 600 6.27 -4.68 -1.82
N THR A 601 7.05 -4.50 -0.75
CA THR A 601 7.84 -3.29 -0.53
C THR A 601 8.91 -3.11 -1.61
N ALA A 602 9.65 -4.16 -1.94
CA ALA A 602 10.67 -4.13 -2.98
C ALA A 602 10.07 -3.88 -4.37
N PHE A 603 8.88 -4.43 -4.65
CA PHE A 603 8.15 -4.16 -5.89
C PHE A 603 7.64 -2.72 -5.94
N ALA A 604 7.11 -2.19 -4.84
CA ALA A 604 6.65 -0.80 -4.79
C ALA A 604 7.79 0.20 -5.01
N VAL A 605 8.94 0.00 -4.35
CA VAL A 605 10.17 0.78 -4.58
C VAL A 605 10.59 0.71 -6.06
N LYS A 606 10.67 -0.50 -6.63
CA LYS A 606 11.04 -0.73 -8.04
C LYS A 606 10.05 -0.11 -9.03
N ALA A 607 8.75 -0.10 -8.71
CA ALA A 607 7.71 0.54 -9.50
C ALA A 607 7.84 2.07 -9.49
N ILE A 608 8.03 2.66 -8.31
CA ILE A 608 8.19 4.11 -8.12
C ILE A 608 9.48 4.59 -8.79
N GLU A 609 10.59 3.86 -8.62
CA GLU A 609 11.84 4.11 -9.33
C GLU A 609 11.66 4.09 -10.85
N LYS A 610 10.96 3.10 -11.40
CA LYS A 610 10.72 2.97 -12.85
C LYS A 610 9.82 4.08 -13.38
N ALA A 611 8.76 4.44 -12.66
CA ALA A 611 7.85 5.51 -13.04
C ALA A 611 8.53 6.89 -13.05
N ARG A 612 9.36 7.19 -12.03
CA ARG A 612 10.06 8.48 -11.90
C ARG A 612 11.28 8.65 -12.82
N LYS A 613 11.74 7.59 -13.50
CA LYS A 613 12.89 7.61 -14.43
C LYS A 613 12.49 7.82 -15.90
N ARG A 614 11.23 8.17 -16.18
CA ARG A 614 10.62 8.24 -17.51
C ARG A 614 9.94 9.58 -17.78
#